data_AF-A0A956JLT5-F1
#
_entry.id   AF-A0A956JLT5-F1
#
_cell.length_a   1.000
_cell.length_b   1.000
_cell.length_c   1.000
_cell.angle_alpha   90.00
_cell.angle_beta   90.00
_cell.angle_gamma   90.00
#
_symmetry.space_group_name_H-M   'P 1'
#
loop_
_entity.id
_entity.type
_entity.pdbx_description
1 polymer ?
#
loop_
_entity_poly.entity_id
_entity_poly.type
_entity_poly.pdbx_seq_one_letter_code
_entity_poly.pdbx_strand_id
1 'polypeptide(L)'
;MPALIDRYAAVLLDMHRTFMFGVDRFGPDEDFAATYRRLGGARLSATAVDAAIRGAIAALAEIYADPARAGASPTVAEVLTACTEVPPEERPRLADVIASHE
;
A
#
# COMPACT_ATOMS: atom_id res chain seq x y z
N MET A 1 -35.10 9.95 12.56
CA MET A 1 -34.92 10.07 11.10
C MET A 1 -34.05 8.91 10.64
N PRO A 2 -34.43 8.14 9.61
CA PRO A 2 -33.54 7.10 9.09
C PRO A 2 -32.26 7.74 8.55
N ALA A 3 -31.13 7.04 8.70
CA ALA A 3 -29.85 7.51 8.18
C ALA A 3 -29.93 7.64 6.66
N LEU A 4 -29.11 8.53 6.08
CA LEU A 4 -29.15 8.83 4.63
C LEU A 4 -29.01 7.57 3.77
N ILE A 5 -28.19 6.62 4.21
CA ILE A 5 -27.86 5.38 3.50
C ILE A 5 -29.04 4.38 3.49
N ASP A 6 -29.87 4.38 4.54
CA ASP A 6 -31.00 3.44 4.71
C ASP A 6 -32.09 3.60 3.64
N ARG A 7 -32.00 4.64 2.80
CA ARG A 7 -32.96 4.97 1.74
C ARG A 7 -32.63 4.35 0.40
N TYR A 8 -31.46 3.75 0.24
CA TYR A 8 -30.97 3.22 -1.03
C TYR A 8 -30.86 1.69 -0.97
N ALA A 9 -31.29 1.02 -2.04
CA ALA A 9 -31.23 -0.45 -2.14
C ALA A 9 -29.80 -0.98 -2.35
N ALA A 10 -28.91 -0.13 -2.87
CA ALA A 10 -27.50 -0.42 -3.04
C ALA A 10 -26.71 0.90 -3.00
N VAL A 11 -25.45 0.82 -2.58
CA VAL A 11 -24.49 1.93 -2.64
C VAL A 11 -23.37 1.53 -3.58
N LEU A 12 -23.16 2.32 -4.63
CA LEU A 12 -21.96 2.22 -5.46
C LEU A 12 -20.91 3.17 -4.87
N LEU A 13 -19.89 2.60 -4.24
CA LEU A 13 -18.72 3.34 -3.81
C LEU A 13 -17.72 3.31 -4.96
N ASP A 14 -17.57 4.44 -5.64
CA ASP A 14 -16.49 4.62 -6.60
C ASP A 14 -15.18 4.82 -5.83
N MET A 15 -14.41 3.75 -5.69
CA MET A 15 -13.06 3.76 -5.12
C MET A 15 -11.97 3.78 -6.19
N HIS A 16 -12.29 4.08 -7.46
CA HIS A 16 -11.24 4.24 -8.45
C HIS A 16 -10.30 5.37 -8.02
N ARG A 17 -9.00 5.05 -7.93
CA ARG A 17 -7.86 5.94 -7.65
C ARG A 17 -7.58 6.30 -6.19
N THR A 18 -8.13 5.61 -5.18
CA THR A 18 -7.79 5.93 -3.77
C THR A 18 -6.31 5.75 -3.40
N PHE A 19 -5.55 4.95 -4.15
CA PHE A 19 -4.09 4.86 -4.03
C PHE A 19 -3.44 5.97 -4.87
N MET A 20 -2.54 6.79 -4.30
CA MET A 20 -1.80 7.88 -4.95
C MET A 20 -2.59 9.15 -5.31
N PHE A 21 -3.51 9.61 -4.45
CA PHE A 21 -4.11 10.95 -4.61
C PHE A 21 -3.18 12.11 -4.19
N GLY A 22 -1.88 11.86 -3.97
CA GLY A 22 -0.93 12.86 -3.48
C GLY A 22 -1.19 13.30 -2.03
N VAL A 23 -2.06 12.57 -1.32
CA VAL A 23 -2.26 12.66 0.14
C VAL A 23 -1.42 11.63 0.89
N ASP A 24 -0.99 10.57 0.19
CA ASP A 24 -0.14 9.54 0.76
C ASP A 24 1.23 10.10 1.15
N ARG A 25 1.71 9.66 2.31
CA ARG A 25 3.02 9.97 2.86
C ARG A 25 4.06 9.02 2.29
N PHE A 26 4.24 9.10 0.97
CA PHE A 26 5.27 8.36 0.21
C PHE A 26 6.38 9.26 -0.34
N GLY A 27 6.54 10.45 0.24
CA GLY A 27 7.57 11.41 -0.13
C GLY A 27 9.00 10.86 0.05
N PRO A 28 10.00 11.56 -0.51
CA PRO A 28 11.40 11.19 -0.34
C PRO A 28 11.85 11.26 1.14
N ASP A 29 11.24 12.12 1.94
CA ASP A 29 11.63 12.39 3.33
C ASP A 29 10.95 11.45 4.36
N GLU A 30 10.19 10.46 3.90
CA GLU A 30 9.46 9.53 4.77
C GLU A 30 10.35 8.44 5.36
N ASP A 31 10.25 8.24 6.67
CA ASP A 31 11.01 7.22 7.41
C ASP A 31 10.19 5.95 7.61
N PHE A 32 10.14 5.12 6.57
CA PHE A 32 9.48 3.81 6.62
C PHE A 32 10.14 2.86 7.62
N ALA A 33 11.44 3.02 7.86
CA ALA A 33 12.17 2.19 8.80
C ALA A 33 11.70 2.46 10.24
N ALA A 34 11.48 3.72 10.61
CA ALA A 34 10.93 4.09 11.92
C ALA A 34 9.53 3.50 12.13
N THR A 35 8.64 3.58 11.13
CA THR A 35 7.31 2.96 11.19
C THR A 35 7.42 1.43 11.32
N TYR A 36 8.29 0.78 10.53
CA TYR A 36 8.55 -0.66 10.64
C TYR A 36 9.01 -1.06 12.04
N ARG A 37 9.93 -0.30 12.66
CA ARG A 37 10.37 -0.53 14.04
C ARG A 37 9.23 -0.36 15.04
N ARG A 38 8.40 0.68 14.89
CA ARG A 38 7.22 0.92 15.74
C ARG A 38 6.21 -0.23 15.68
N LEU A 39 6.08 -0.89 14.53
CA LEU A 39 5.23 -2.07 14.31
C LEU A 39 5.89 -3.39 14.78
N GLY A 40 6.97 -3.32 15.56
CA GLY A 40 7.67 -4.48 16.10
C GLY A 40 8.64 -5.16 15.13
N GLY A 41 8.96 -4.50 14.01
CA GLY A 41 9.94 -4.97 13.05
C GLY A 41 11.35 -4.93 13.62
N ALA A 42 12.08 -6.04 13.51
CA ALA A 42 13.42 -6.15 14.09
C ALA A 42 14.50 -6.56 13.06
N ARG A 43 14.11 -7.29 12.02
CA ARG A 43 15.01 -8.13 11.22
C ARG A 43 15.57 -7.43 9.98
N LEU A 44 14.81 -6.50 9.39
CA LEU A 44 15.24 -5.79 8.20
C LEU A 44 16.08 -4.55 8.55
N SER A 45 17.11 -4.29 7.75
CA SER A 45 17.84 -3.02 7.81
C SER A 45 16.94 -1.87 7.32
N ALA A 46 17.24 -0.64 7.70
CA ALA A 46 16.50 0.53 7.21
C ALA A 46 16.49 0.61 5.67
N THR A 47 17.64 0.34 5.04
CA THR A 47 17.77 0.29 3.58
C THR A 47 16.92 -0.80 2.95
N ALA A 48 16.83 -1.99 3.57
CA ALA A 48 16.00 -3.07 3.05
C ALA A 48 14.50 -2.74 3.16
N VAL A 49 14.08 -2.10 4.26
CA VAL A 49 12.71 -1.60 4.42
C VAL A 49 12.39 -0.55 3.35
N ASP A 50 13.23 0.48 3.24
CA ASP A 50 13.01 1.58 2.28
C ASP A 50 12.95 1.06 0.84
N ALA A 51 13.91 0.22 0.44
CA ALA A 51 13.93 -0.38 -0.90
C ALA A 51 12.68 -1.23 -1.19
N ALA A 52 12.22 -2.04 -0.22
CA ALA A 52 11.03 -2.87 -0.40
C ALA A 52 9.75 -2.04 -0.52
N ILE A 53 9.59 -1.02 0.32
CA ILE A 53 8.42 -0.14 0.32
C ILE A 53 8.36 0.69 -0.96
N ARG A 54 9.46 1.36 -1.33
CA ARG A 54 9.54 2.16 -2.57
C ARG A 54 9.37 1.31 -3.82
N GLY A 55 9.94 0.10 -3.83
CA GLY A 55 9.75 -0.86 -4.91
C GLY A 55 8.29 -1.27 -5.08
N ALA A 56 7.59 -1.55 -3.98
CA ALA A 56 6.17 -1.90 -4.03
C ALA A 56 5.30 -0.73 -4.50
N ILE A 57 5.56 0.49 -4.03
CA ILE A 57 4.86 1.70 -4.47
C ILE A 57 5.08 1.94 -5.97
N ALA A 58 6.32 1.84 -6.45
CA ALA A 58 6.63 2.00 -7.87
C ALA A 58 5.91 0.93 -8.74
N ALA A 59 5.93 -0.33 -8.30
CA ALA A 59 5.22 -1.40 -9.00
C ALA A 59 3.70 -1.18 -9.03
N LEU A 60 3.10 -0.70 -7.93
CA LEU A 60 1.68 -0.32 -7.90
C LEU A 60 1.39 0.84 -8.85
N ALA A 61 2.24 1.88 -8.89
CA ALA A 61 2.11 2.99 -9.83
C ALA A 61 2.10 2.51 -11.28
N GLU A 62 3.02 1.62 -11.64
CA GLU A 62 3.10 1.05 -12.99
C GLU A 62 1.85 0.23 -13.34
N ILE A 63 1.35 -0.58 -12.41
CA ILE A 63 0.13 -1.38 -12.61
C ILE A 63 -1.09 -0.47 -12.83
N TYR A 64 -1.25 0.60 -12.04
CA TYR A 64 -2.37 1.52 -12.16
C TYR A 64 -2.25 2.46 -13.36
N ALA A 65 -1.04 2.74 -13.84
CA ALA A 65 -0.82 3.54 -15.04
C ALA A 65 -1.08 2.76 -16.35
N ASP A 66 -1.03 1.42 -16.32
CA ASP A 66 -1.22 0.57 -17.50
C ASP A 66 -2.72 0.39 -17.84
N PRO A 67 -3.22 0.96 -18.97
CA PRO A 67 -4.62 0.81 -19.36
C PRO A 67 -5.02 -0.63 -19.68
N ALA A 68 -4.07 -1.49 -20.06
CA ALA A 68 -4.35 -2.91 -20.32
C ALA A 68 -4.64 -3.69 -19.03
N ARG A 69 -4.29 -3.13 -17.87
CA ARG A 69 -4.59 -3.65 -16.54
C ARG A 69 -5.74 -2.91 -15.87
N ALA A 70 -6.52 -2.13 -16.62
CA ALA A 70 -7.71 -1.47 -16.10
C ALA A 70 -8.68 -2.51 -15.51
N GLY A 71 -8.88 -2.47 -14.18
CA GLY A 71 -9.66 -3.45 -13.42
C GLY A 71 -8.83 -4.45 -12.61
N ALA A 72 -7.51 -4.49 -12.80
CA ALA A 72 -6.61 -5.16 -11.87
C ALA A 72 -6.51 -4.34 -10.58
N SER A 73 -6.72 -4.99 -9.44
CA SER A 73 -6.57 -4.39 -8.12
C SER A 73 -5.75 -5.33 -7.24
N PRO A 74 -4.44 -5.48 -7.52
CA PRO A 74 -3.59 -6.33 -6.72
C PRO A 74 -3.51 -5.78 -5.30
N THR A 75 -3.39 -6.68 -4.34
CA THR A 75 -3.13 -6.33 -2.95
C THR A 75 -1.66 -5.93 -2.77
N VAL A 76 -1.38 -5.10 -1.77
CA VAL A 76 -0.01 -4.74 -1.39
C VAL A 76 0.84 -5.98 -1.08
N ALA A 77 0.25 -7.03 -0.49
CA ALA A 77 0.93 -8.29 -0.19
C ALA A 77 1.34 -9.06 -1.46
N GLU A 78 0.49 -9.07 -2.49
CA GLU A 78 0.81 -9.68 -3.80
C GLU A 78 1.95 -8.91 -4.48
N VAL A 79 1.91 -7.58 -4.45
CA VAL A 79 2.96 -6.75 -5.04
C VAL A 79 4.28 -6.93 -4.31
N LEU A 80 4.29 -6.85 -2.98
CA LEU A 80 5.48 -7.13 -2.17
C LEU A 80 6.05 -8.49 -2.55
N THR A 81 5.22 -9.53 -2.64
CA THR A 81 5.67 -10.87 -3.03
C THR A 81 6.32 -10.93 -4.40
N ALA A 82 5.86 -10.12 -5.36
CA ALA A 82 6.39 -10.09 -6.72
C ALA A 82 7.67 -9.25 -6.86
N CYS A 83 7.84 -8.20 -6.05
CA CYS A 83 8.88 -7.18 -6.28
C CYS A 83 9.97 -7.12 -5.20
N THR A 84 9.90 -7.95 -4.15
CA THR A 84 10.88 -7.92 -3.05
C THR A 84 11.52 -9.28 -2.77
N GLU A 85 12.79 -9.25 -2.38
CA GLU A 85 13.51 -10.43 -1.87
C GLU A 85 13.41 -10.56 -0.33
N VAL A 86 12.69 -9.66 0.35
CA VAL A 86 12.55 -9.77 1.80
C VAL A 86 11.87 -11.09 2.21
N PRO A 87 12.26 -11.66 3.36
CA PRO A 87 11.68 -12.90 3.85
C PRO A 87 10.14 -12.82 3.93
N PRO A 88 9.41 -13.87 3.52
CA PRO A 88 7.95 -13.88 3.51
C PRO A 88 7.30 -13.47 4.82
N GLU A 89 7.92 -13.80 5.96
CA GLU A 89 7.44 -13.49 7.29
C GLU A 89 7.51 -12.00 7.67
N GLU A 90 8.30 -11.20 6.95
CA GLU A 90 8.37 -9.74 7.16
C GLU A 90 7.37 -8.98 6.27
N ARG A 91 6.85 -9.61 5.21
CA ARG A 91 5.96 -8.96 4.22
C ARG A 91 4.65 -8.44 4.81
N PRO A 92 3.96 -9.15 5.73
CA PRO A 92 2.75 -8.60 6.36
C PRO A 92 3.03 -7.28 7.08
N ARG A 93 4.16 -7.21 7.79
CA ARG A 93 4.55 -5.99 8.50
C ARG A 93 4.92 -4.85 7.55
N LEU A 94 5.55 -5.15 6.41
CA LEU A 94 5.78 -4.15 5.38
C LEU A 94 4.47 -3.65 4.75
N ALA A 95 3.47 -4.52 4.58
CA ALA A 95 2.14 -4.10 4.14
C ALA A 95 1.49 -3.16 5.17
N ASP A 96 1.63 -3.44 6.47
CA ASP A 96 1.15 -2.56 7.54
C ASP A 96 1.88 -1.20 7.56
N VAL A 97 3.16 -1.17 7.18
CA VAL A 97 3.90 0.09 6.99
C VAL A 97 3.28 0.90 5.86
N ILE A 98 3.00 0.29 4.71
CA ILE A 98 2.38 0.98 3.57
C ILE A 98 1.01 1.54 3.99
N ALA A 99 0.16 0.71 4.62
CA ALA A 99 -1.15 1.13 5.11
C ALA A 99 -1.10 2.23 6.19
N SER A 100 0.03 2.40 6.89
CA SER A 100 0.22 3.49 7.86
C SER A 100 0.62 4.82 7.21
N HIS A 101 0.95 4.80 5.93
CA HIS A 101 1.43 5.93 5.13
C HIS A 101 0.47 6.31 3.99
N GLU A 102 -0.52 5.48 3.65
CA GLU A 102 -1.74 5.86 2.91
C GLU A 102 -2.67 6.74 3.77
#